data_AF-A0A7L2D0T8-F1
#
_entry.id   AF-A0A7L2D0T8-F1
#
_cell.length_a   1.000
_cell.length_b   1.000
_cell.length_c   1.000
_cell.angle_alpha   90.00
_cell.angle_beta   90.00
_cell.angle_gamma   90.00
#
_symmetry.space_group_name_H-M   'P 1'
#
loop_
_entity.id
_entity.type
_entity.pdbx_description
1 polymer ?
#
loop_
_entity_poly.entity_id
_entity_poly.type
_entity_poly.pdbx_seq_one_letter_code
_entity_poly.pdbx_strand_id
1 'polypeptide(L)'
;EQKCICLNSWRIKVLSGNTAICVEGKRKDMKQMLWHSSAITERLTHSQVKTSSGTVYLLQGKIDSAAMRREGFPYRFTKRFTYGFSRMWKDYVEEFLQERRR
;
A
#
# COMPACT_ATOMS: atom_id res chain seq x y z
N GLU A 1 10.44 -1.51 -21.64
CA GLU A 1 10.68 -1.59 -20.18
C GLU A 1 9.49 -0.99 -19.44
N GLN A 2 8.98 -1.66 -18.40
CA GLN A 2 7.87 -1.12 -17.62
C GLN A 2 8.43 -0.16 -16.56
N LYS A 3 8.21 1.15 -16.73
CA LYS A 3 8.74 2.17 -15.82
C LYS A 3 8.12 2.00 -14.43
N CYS A 4 8.95 1.69 -13.44
CA CYS A 4 8.53 1.47 -12.06
C CYS A 4 8.85 2.69 -11.19
N ILE A 5 7.88 3.17 -10.42
CA ILE A 5 8.04 4.31 -9.52
C ILE A 5 8.47 3.79 -8.14
N CYS A 6 9.60 4.28 -7.63
CA CYS A 6 10.07 3.90 -6.30
C CYS A 6 9.43 4.77 -5.22
N LEU A 7 8.77 4.12 -4.25
CA LEU A 7 8.25 4.75 -3.03
C LEU A 7 9.02 4.25 -1.82
N ASN A 8 9.54 5.17 -1.00
CA ASN A 8 10.05 4.86 0.34
C ASN A 8 9.14 5.48 1.41
N SER A 9 9.40 5.16 2.68
CA SER A 9 8.55 5.57 3.81
C SER A 9 7.07 5.31 3.52
N TRP A 10 6.79 4.15 2.94
CA TRP A 10 5.50 3.87 2.33
C TRP A 10 4.50 3.33 3.36
N ARG A 11 3.22 3.57 3.13
CA ARG A 11 2.10 3.12 3.96
C ARG A 11 0.89 2.77 3.10
N ILE A 12 -0.10 2.12 3.71
CA ILE A 12 -1.37 1.80 3.07
C ILE A 12 -2.40 2.84 3.52
N LYS A 13 -3.26 3.26 2.60
CA LYS A 13 -4.48 4.01 2.93
C LYS A 13 -5.70 3.33 2.35
N VAL A 14 -6.83 3.54 3.02
CA VAL A 14 -8.14 3.13 2.53
C VAL A 14 -8.71 4.24 1.66
N LEU A 15 -9.19 3.90 0.47
CA LEU A 15 -9.88 4.83 -0.41
C LEU A 15 -11.31 5.08 0.11
N SER A 16 -11.89 6.21 -0.29
CA SER A 16 -13.23 6.62 0.12
C SER A 16 -14.27 5.50 -0.06
N GLY A 17 -15.09 5.28 0.97
CA GLY A 17 -16.12 4.23 0.96
C GLY A 17 -15.65 2.84 1.41
N ASN A 18 -14.41 2.71 1.92
CA ASN A 18 -13.86 1.43 2.41
C ASN A 18 -13.92 0.31 1.35
N THR A 19 -13.72 0.63 0.08
CA THR A 19 -13.84 -0.31 -1.05
C THR A 19 -12.52 -0.86 -1.56
N ALA A 20 -11.45 -0.08 -1.42
CA ALA A 20 -10.13 -0.43 -1.92
C ALA A 20 -9.05 0.26 -1.10
N ILE A 21 -7.79 -0.13 -1.35
CA ILE A 21 -6.62 0.49 -0.74
C ILE A 21 -5.70 1.10 -1.80
N CYS A 22 -4.96 2.13 -1.41
CA CYS A 22 -3.85 2.69 -2.16
C CYS A 22 -2.57 2.66 -1.32
N VAL A 23 -1.43 2.94 -1.95
CA VAL A 23 -0.17 3.18 -1.25
C VAL A 23 0.18 4.66 -1.27
N GLU A 24 0.68 5.13 -0.14
CA GLU A 24 1.28 6.45 0.01
C GLU A 24 2.76 6.32 0.35
N GLY A 25 3.55 7.33 0.01
CA GLY A 25 4.95 7.38 0.38
C GLY A 25 5.68 8.54 -0.27
N LYS A 26 7.00 8.56 -0.13
CA LYS A 26 7.86 9.56 -0.79
C LYS A 26 8.37 9.01 -2.12
N ARG A 27 8.08 9.72 -3.20
CA ARG A 27 8.53 9.37 -4.55
C ARG A 27 10.00 9.72 -4.76
N LYS A 28 10.81 8.71 -5.08
CA LYS A 28 12.25 8.91 -5.29
C LYS A 28 12.55 9.78 -6.53
N ASP A 29 11.75 9.63 -7.59
CA ASP A 29 11.90 10.38 -8.84
C ASP A 29 11.41 11.84 -8.75
N MET A 30 10.63 12.17 -7.72
CA MET A 30 10.08 13.51 -7.49
C MET A 30 10.66 14.16 -6.23
N LYS A 31 12.00 14.07 -6.04
CA LYS A 31 12.71 14.69 -4.91
C LYS A 31 12.09 14.38 -3.54
N GLN A 32 11.66 13.14 -3.32
CA GLN A 32 11.04 12.68 -2.07
C GLN A 32 9.69 13.34 -1.74
N MET A 33 8.99 13.90 -2.74
CA MET A 33 7.66 14.46 -2.57
C MET A 33 6.69 13.39 -2.06
N LEU A 34 5.84 13.77 -1.09
CA LEU A 34 4.75 12.93 -0.61
C LEU A 34 3.73 12.73 -1.72
N TRP A 35 3.38 11.48 -1.96
CA TRP A 35 2.53 11.06 -3.06
C TRP A 35 1.62 9.92 -2.62
N HIS A 36 0.47 9.81 -3.27
CA HIS A 36 -0.46 8.70 -3.12
C HIS A 36 -0.79 8.10 -4.48
N SER A 37 -0.96 6.78 -4.52
CA SER A 37 -1.34 6.06 -5.72
C SER A 37 -2.86 6.03 -5.91
N SER A 38 -3.29 5.56 -7.09
CA SER A 38 -4.65 5.00 -7.28
C SER A 38 -4.76 3.61 -6.62
N ALA A 39 -5.94 2.98 -6.71
CA ALA A 39 -6.21 1.70 -6.07
C ALA A 39 -5.21 0.62 -6.47
N ILE A 40 -4.70 -0.16 -5.50
CA ILE A 40 -3.88 -1.35 -5.78
C ILE A 40 -4.77 -2.46 -6.31
N THR A 41 -4.42 -3.04 -7.47
CA THR A 41 -5.20 -4.10 -8.13
C THR A 41 -4.43 -5.41 -8.24
N GLU A 42 -3.12 -5.34 -8.42
CA GLU A 42 -2.27 -6.50 -8.66
C GLU A 42 -0.96 -6.46 -7.86
N ARG A 43 -0.47 -7.66 -7.55
CA ARG A 43 0.86 -7.89 -6.97
C ARG A 43 1.74 -8.55 -8.03
N LEU A 44 2.83 -7.91 -8.40
CA LEU A 44 3.85 -8.48 -9.30
C LEU A 44 4.90 -9.27 -8.50
N THR A 45 5.41 -8.66 -7.44
CA THR A 45 6.30 -9.31 -6.46
C THR A 45 5.88 -8.87 -5.04
N HIS A 46 6.59 -9.28 -4.00
CA HIS A 46 6.23 -8.85 -2.65
C HIS A 46 6.37 -7.32 -2.48
N SER A 47 7.30 -6.68 -3.17
CA SER A 47 7.56 -5.25 -3.08
C SER A 47 7.09 -4.48 -4.32
N GLN A 48 6.51 -5.14 -5.33
CA GLN A 48 6.01 -4.48 -6.53
C GLN A 48 4.51 -4.70 -6.71
N VAL A 49 3.77 -3.60 -6.77
CA VAL A 49 2.32 -3.58 -6.94
C VAL A 49 1.92 -2.73 -8.14
N LYS A 50 0.85 -3.13 -8.83
CA LYS A 50 0.26 -2.36 -9.93
C LYS A 50 -1.06 -1.76 -9.45
N THR A 51 -1.30 -0.54 -9.89
CA THR A 51 -2.55 0.18 -9.63
C THR A 51 -3.58 0.03 -10.75
N SER A 52 -4.81 0.46 -10.49
CA SER A 52 -5.88 0.53 -11.49
C SER A 52 -5.56 1.43 -12.69
N SER A 53 -4.66 2.42 -12.53
CA SER A 53 -4.15 3.25 -13.64
C SER A 53 -3.02 2.58 -14.43
N GLY A 54 -2.69 1.32 -14.13
CA GLY A 54 -1.60 0.58 -14.77
C GLY A 54 -0.20 0.92 -14.26
N THR A 55 -0.08 1.83 -13.29
CA THR A 55 1.21 2.28 -12.75
C THR A 55 1.79 1.23 -11.81
N VAL A 56 3.08 0.92 -11.98
CA VAL A 56 3.79 -0.01 -11.11
C VAL A 56 4.62 0.75 -10.09
N TYR A 57 4.47 0.38 -8.81
CA TYR A 57 5.23 0.95 -7.71
C TYR A 57 6.13 -0.10 -7.07
N LEU A 58 7.40 0.26 -6.85
CA LEU A 58 8.36 -0.48 -6.04
C LEU A 58 8.38 0.11 -4.63
N LEU A 59 7.97 -0.69 -3.66
CA LEU A 59 7.90 -0.37 -2.24
C LEU A 59 9.26 -0.66 -1.60
N GLN A 60 10.01 0.40 -1.31
CA GLN A 60 11.35 0.31 -0.77
C GLN A 60 11.34 0.39 0.76
N GLY A 61 11.94 -0.62 1.39
CA GLY A 61 11.99 -0.72 2.85
C GLY A 61 10.72 -1.26 3.47
N LYS A 62 10.65 -1.19 4.81
CA LYS A 62 9.48 -1.63 5.57
C LYS A 62 8.35 -0.61 5.47
N ILE A 63 7.12 -1.08 5.64
CA ILE A 63 5.97 -0.19 5.82
C ILE A 63 6.21 0.75 7.02
N ASP A 64 5.78 2.01 6.91
CA ASP A 64 5.78 2.96 8.01
C ASP A 64 4.71 2.58 9.05
N SER A 65 5.07 1.61 9.89
CA SER A 65 4.20 1.09 10.94
C SER A 65 3.80 2.14 11.98
N ALA A 66 4.61 3.18 12.19
CA ALA A 66 4.28 4.28 13.09
C ALA A 66 3.19 5.18 12.49
N ALA A 67 3.26 5.48 11.19
CA ALA A 67 2.19 6.18 10.48
C ALA A 67 0.90 5.34 10.44
N MET A 68 0.98 4.04 10.14
CA MET A 68 -0.19 3.15 10.14
C MET A 68 -0.89 3.13 11.49
N ARG A 69 -0.13 3.03 12.60
CA ARG A 69 -0.70 3.07 13.96
C ARG A 69 -1.39 4.39 14.25
N ARG A 70 -0.77 5.53 13.89
CA ARG A 70 -1.36 6.86 14.09
C ARG A 70 -2.67 7.05 13.32
N GLU A 71 -2.81 6.41 12.17
CA GLU A 71 -4.05 6.42 11.37
C GLU A 71 -5.09 5.37 11.83
N GLY A 72 -4.83 4.67 12.95
CA GLY A 72 -5.76 3.73 13.55
C GLY A 72 -5.78 2.35 12.90
N PHE A 73 -4.78 1.98 12.11
CA PHE A 73 -4.71 0.63 11.56
C PHE A 73 -4.34 -0.40 12.65
N PRO A 74 -5.04 -1.56 12.71
CA PRO A 74 -4.69 -2.63 13.63
C PRO A 74 -3.28 -3.16 13.41
N TYR A 75 -2.55 -3.41 14.50
CA TYR A 75 -1.19 -3.95 14.43
C TYR A 75 -1.12 -5.28 13.65
N ARG A 76 -2.11 -6.17 13.83
CA ARG A 76 -2.18 -7.45 13.11
C ARG A 76 -2.26 -7.25 11.59
N PHE A 77 -3.05 -6.28 11.15
CA PHE A 77 -3.15 -5.91 9.74
C PHE A 77 -1.81 -5.36 9.24
N THR A 78 -1.26 -4.33 9.89
CA THR A 78 0.02 -3.71 9.48
C THR A 78 1.17 -4.72 9.41
N LYS A 79 1.26 -5.66 10.35
CA LYS A 79 2.32 -6.67 10.40
C LYS A 79 2.33 -7.57 9.15
N ARG A 80 1.17 -7.88 8.58
CA ARG A 80 1.04 -8.67 7.34
C ARG A 80 1.69 -7.99 6.13
N PHE A 81 1.91 -6.68 6.19
CA PHE A 81 2.50 -5.86 5.13
C PHE A 81 3.93 -5.36 5.42
N THR A 82 4.59 -5.87 6.47
CA THR A 82 5.88 -5.33 6.95
C THR A 82 6.91 -5.18 5.83
N TYR A 83 6.98 -6.15 4.91
CA TYR A 83 7.93 -6.17 3.78
C TYR A 83 7.22 -6.05 2.42
N GLY A 84 6.00 -5.53 2.38
CA GLY A 84 5.19 -5.45 1.17
C GLY A 84 4.02 -6.44 1.16
N PHE A 85 3.53 -6.78 -0.02
CA PHE A 85 2.29 -7.52 -0.25
C PHE A 85 2.56 -9.02 -0.35
N SER A 86 1.98 -9.81 0.56
CA SER A 86 2.01 -11.29 0.46
C SER A 86 1.09 -11.78 -0.69
N ARG A 87 1.12 -13.08 -1.04
CA ARG A 87 0.18 -13.62 -2.04
C ARG A 87 -1.29 -13.51 -1.61
N MET A 88 -1.57 -13.58 -0.31
CA MET A 88 -2.92 -13.49 0.29
C MET A 88 -3.31 -12.06 0.68
N TRP A 89 -2.64 -11.05 0.12
CA TRP A 89 -2.87 -9.65 0.51
C TRP A 89 -4.32 -9.20 0.28
N LYS A 90 -4.98 -9.72 -0.78
CA LYS A 90 -6.38 -9.39 -1.09
C LYS A 90 -7.31 -9.85 0.03
N ASP A 91 -7.12 -11.08 0.52
CA ASP A 91 -7.92 -11.63 1.62
C ASP A 91 -7.75 -10.80 2.89
N TYR A 92 -6.50 -10.40 3.19
CA TYR A 92 -6.22 -9.54 4.35
C TYR A 92 -6.84 -8.15 4.25
N VAL A 93 -6.90 -7.59 3.04
CA VAL A 93 -7.55 -6.30 2.78
C VAL A 93 -9.06 -6.45 2.87
N GLU A 94 -9.63 -7.48 2.28
CA GLU A 94 -11.07 -7.72 2.33
C GLU A 94 -11.57 -7.93 3.76
N GLU A 95 -10.90 -8.81 4.53
CA GLU A 95 -11.16 -9.00 5.97
C GLU A 95 -11.16 -7.65 6.71
N PHE A 96 -10.12 -6.85 6.51
CA PHE A 96 -9.98 -5.54 7.15
C PHE A 96 -11.07 -4.54 6.72
N LEU A 97 -11.42 -4.48 5.44
CA LEU A 97 -12.44 -3.56 4.95
C LEU A 97 -13.84 -3.96 5.41
N GLN A 98 -14.13 -5.27 5.49
CA GLN A 98 -15.38 -5.76 6.06
C GLN A 98 -15.52 -5.39 7.54
N GLU A 99 -14.46 -5.52 8.32
CA GLU A 99 -14.44 -5.09 9.73
C GLU A 99 -14.74 -3.58 9.88
N ARG A 100 -14.31 -2.74 8.93
CA ARG A 100 -14.56 -1.28 8.96
C ARG A 100 -15.94 -0.85 8.45
N ARG A 101 -16.68 -1.74 7.78
CA ARG A 101 -18.05 -1.46 7.30
C ARG A 101 -19.12 -1.86 8.33
N ARG A 102 -18.75 -2.68 9.31
CA ARG A 102 -19.59 -3.03 10.47
C ARG A 102 -19.61 -1.89 11.46
#